data_AF-C8Z2U7-F1
#
_entry.id   AF-C8Z2U7-F1
#
_cell.length_a   1.000
_cell.length_b   1.000
_cell.length_c   1.000
_cell.angle_alpha   90.00
_cell.angle_beta   90.00
_cell.angle_gamma   90.00
#
_symmetry.space_group_name_H-M   'P 1'
#
loop_
_entity.id
_entity.type
_entity.pdbx_description
1 polymer ?
#
loop_
_entity_poly.entity_id
_entity_poly.type
_entity_poly.pdbx_seq_one_letter_code
_entity_poly.pdbx_strand_id
1 'polypeptide(L)'
;LLGVLLIVWGATIGPNAELQTYNIWQISIAPPDLSYGLGMAPLTEGGLWQIITICATGAFVSWALREVEICRKLGIGFHIPFAFAFAIGAYLTLVVVRPVLMGAWGHGFPYGILSHLDWVSNVGYQFLHFHYNPAHMLGITFFFTTCLALSMHGSLILSVTNPQKGEPVKTGEHENTFFRDLVGYSIGALGIHRLGLFLALSAVFWSAVCIVISGPFWTRGWPEWWNWWLELPLW
;
A
#
# COMPACT_ATOMS: atom_id res chain seq x y z
N LEU A 1 20.93 0.14 6.53
CA LEU A 1 21.85 1.04 7.26
C LEU A 1 22.01 2.39 6.56
N LEU A 2 22.57 2.43 5.34
CA LEU A 2 22.80 3.68 4.60
C LEU A 2 21.56 4.59 4.53
N GLY A 3 20.43 4.09 4.02
CA GLY A 3 19.19 4.89 3.92
C GLY A 3 18.70 5.46 5.27
N VAL A 4 18.87 4.71 6.37
CA VAL A 4 18.51 5.19 7.71
C VAL A 4 19.42 6.33 8.15
N LEU A 5 20.73 6.19 7.97
CA LEU A 5 21.68 7.25 8.32
C LEU A 5 21.48 8.50 7.46
N LEU A 6 21.10 8.35 6.20
CA LEU A 6 20.75 9.47 5.31
C LEU A 6 19.45 10.17 5.75
N ILE A 7 18.45 9.44 6.26
CA ILE A 7 17.25 10.04 6.87
C ILE A 7 17.63 10.85 8.11
N VAL A 8 18.47 10.29 9.00
CA VAL A 8 18.94 11.00 10.21
C VAL A 8 19.73 12.24 9.82
N TRP A 9 20.62 12.13 8.82
CA TRP A 9 21.37 13.27 8.29
C TRP A 9 20.44 14.33 7.68
N GLY A 10 19.43 13.92 6.92
CA GLY A 10 18.39 14.81 6.40
C GLY A 10 17.64 15.56 7.50
N ALA A 11 17.31 14.87 8.59
CA ALA A 11 16.71 15.50 9.77
C ALA A 11 17.66 16.49 10.46
N THR A 12 18.96 16.20 10.50
CA THR A 12 19.99 17.08 11.08
C THR A 12 20.16 18.38 10.30
N ILE A 13 20.12 18.34 8.97
CA ILE A 13 20.25 19.56 8.15
C ILE A 13 18.93 20.34 8.04
N GLY A 14 17.79 19.64 8.07
CA GLY A 14 16.48 20.23 7.81
C GLY A 14 16.35 20.78 6.37
N PRO A 15 15.18 21.29 5.98
CA PRO A 15 15.03 21.96 4.69
C PRO A 15 15.72 23.33 4.67
N ASN A 16 15.82 23.99 5.82
CA ASN A 16 16.65 25.16 6.08
C ASN A 16 16.88 25.28 7.60
N ALA A 17 17.74 26.23 8.01
CA ALA A 17 18.11 26.42 9.42
C ALA A 17 16.93 26.74 10.35
N GLU A 18 15.88 27.40 9.86
CA GLU A 18 14.71 27.81 10.66
C GLU A 18 13.70 26.66 10.84
N LEU A 19 13.63 25.77 9.85
CA LEU A 19 12.71 24.64 9.81
C LEU A 19 13.36 23.31 10.22
N GLN A 20 14.64 23.32 10.61
CA GLN A 20 15.32 22.14 11.12
C GLN A 20 14.67 21.70 12.43
N THR A 21 14.35 20.40 12.52
CA THR A 21 13.70 19.84 13.70
C THR A 21 14.02 18.36 13.87
N TYR A 22 14.11 17.92 15.12
CA TYR A 22 14.13 16.50 15.49
C TYR A 22 12.79 16.03 16.05
N ASN A 23 11.75 16.86 16.01
CA ASN A 23 10.41 16.40 16.33
C ASN A 23 10.01 15.33 15.33
N ILE A 24 9.77 14.12 15.83
CA ILE A 24 9.52 12.92 15.02
C ILE A 24 8.35 13.08 14.03
N TRP A 25 7.36 13.92 14.36
CA TRP A 25 6.20 14.19 13.51
C TRP A 25 6.48 15.18 12.39
N GLN A 26 7.50 16.02 12.55
CA GLN A 26 7.81 17.15 11.66
C GLN A 26 9.05 16.91 10.78
N ILE A 27 9.85 15.88 11.05
CA ILE A 27 10.94 15.46 10.15
C ILE A 27 10.35 15.14 8.77
N SER A 28 10.93 15.75 7.73
CA SER A 28 10.52 15.54 6.34
C SER A 28 11.72 15.62 5.41
N ILE A 29 11.92 14.57 4.61
CA ILE A 29 12.90 14.54 3.53
C ILE A 29 12.10 14.58 2.23
N ALA A 30 12.10 15.73 1.56
CA ALA A 30 11.26 16.00 0.40
C ALA A 30 11.93 15.58 -0.93
N PRO A 31 11.15 15.17 -1.95
CA PRO A 31 11.65 14.96 -3.31
C PRO A 31 12.10 16.30 -3.95
N PRO A 32 12.82 16.26 -5.08
CA PRO A 32 13.24 17.48 -5.77
C PRO A 32 12.06 18.22 -6.40
N ASP A 33 12.28 19.49 -6.77
CA ASP A 33 11.31 20.25 -7.56
C ASP A 33 11.05 19.58 -8.94
N LEU A 34 9.85 19.78 -9.49
CA LEU A 34 9.44 19.22 -10.79
C LEU A 34 10.34 19.71 -11.93
N SER A 35 10.93 20.90 -11.79
CA SER A 35 11.87 21.48 -12.76
C SER A 35 13.12 20.62 -13.00
N TYR A 36 13.50 19.77 -12.04
CA TYR A 36 14.60 18.80 -12.21
C TYR A 36 14.25 17.62 -13.14
N GLY A 37 12.96 17.45 -13.49
CA GLY A 37 12.50 16.36 -14.34
C GLY A 37 12.94 14.99 -13.81
N LEU A 38 13.50 14.16 -14.71
CA LEU A 38 14.05 12.85 -14.36
C LEU A 38 15.57 12.88 -14.07
N GLY A 39 16.14 14.07 -13.89
CA GLY A 39 17.54 14.25 -13.52
C GLY A 39 17.82 13.98 -12.03
N MET A 40 19.10 13.86 -11.69
CA MET A 40 19.56 13.85 -10.29
C MET A 40 19.69 15.29 -9.80
N ALA A 41 19.03 15.63 -8.71
CA ALA A 41 19.09 16.95 -8.09
C ALA A 41 20.28 17.07 -7.11
N PRO A 42 20.72 18.30 -6.76
CA PRO A 42 21.66 18.51 -5.65
C PRO A 42 21.17 17.85 -4.36
N LEU A 43 22.09 17.37 -3.51
CA LEU A 43 21.73 16.62 -2.30
C LEU A 43 20.77 17.39 -1.38
N THR A 44 20.98 18.69 -1.21
CA THR A 44 20.16 19.58 -0.37
C THR A 44 18.86 20.04 -1.05
N GLU A 45 18.64 19.69 -2.31
CA GLU A 45 17.47 20.09 -3.10
C GLU A 45 16.68 18.86 -3.61
N GLY A 46 16.63 17.82 -2.78
CA GLY A 46 15.89 16.58 -3.06
C GLY A 46 16.74 15.42 -3.58
N GLY A 47 18.03 15.64 -3.89
CA GLY A 47 18.97 14.56 -4.20
C GLY A 47 19.11 13.54 -3.06
N LEU A 48 19.03 14.01 -1.79
CA LEU A 48 19.03 13.12 -0.63
C LEU A 48 17.84 12.14 -0.67
N TRP A 49 16.64 12.63 -1.00
CA TRP A 49 15.44 11.80 -1.17
C TRP A 49 15.62 10.77 -2.30
N GLN A 50 16.25 11.15 -3.42
CA GLN A 50 16.49 10.23 -4.54
C GLN A 50 17.40 9.07 -4.11
N ILE A 51 18.49 9.35 -3.39
CA ILE A 51 19.40 8.29 -2.89
C ILE A 51 18.71 7.41 -1.85
N ILE A 52 17.90 7.98 -0.95
CA ILE A 52 17.12 7.21 0.03
C ILE A 52 16.11 6.30 -0.67
N THR A 53 15.48 6.78 -1.75
CA THR A 53 14.54 5.98 -2.58
C THR A 53 15.23 4.77 -3.20
N ILE A 54 16.46 4.94 -3.72
CA ILE A 54 17.28 3.84 -4.24
C ILE A 54 17.63 2.86 -3.12
N CYS A 55 18.03 3.37 -1.95
CA CYS A 55 18.33 2.53 -0.78
C CYS A 55 17.11 1.72 -0.32
N ALA A 56 15.93 2.34 -0.25
CA ALA A 56 14.69 1.69 0.13
C ALA A 56 14.31 0.59 -0.87
N THR A 57 14.34 0.90 -2.16
CA THR A 57 14.08 -0.08 -3.24
C THR A 57 15.02 -1.29 -3.13
N GLY A 58 16.33 -1.05 -3.00
CA GLY A 58 17.31 -2.11 -2.84
C GLY A 58 17.09 -2.94 -1.57
N ALA A 59 16.73 -2.30 -0.45
CA ALA A 59 16.42 -2.99 0.80
C ALA A 59 15.18 -3.88 0.69
N PHE A 60 14.09 -3.40 0.09
CA PHE A 60 12.85 -4.16 -0.07
C PHE A 60 13.04 -5.36 -1.00
N VAL A 61 13.70 -5.17 -2.15
CA VAL A 61 13.98 -6.27 -3.09
C VAL A 61 14.92 -7.30 -2.47
N SER A 62 15.98 -6.86 -1.78
CA SER A 62 16.89 -7.77 -1.07
C SER A 62 16.16 -8.57 0.01
N TRP A 63 15.19 -7.95 0.69
CA TRP A 63 14.37 -8.63 1.69
C TRP A 63 13.47 -9.70 1.08
N ALA A 64 12.80 -9.40 -0.04
CA ALA A 64 11.99 -10.40 -0.76
C ALA A 64 12.85 -11.58 -1.26
N LEU A 65 14.05 -11.30 -1.79
CA LEU A 65 14.98 -12.36 -2.21
C LEU A 65 15.49 -13.20 -1.04
N ARG A 66 15.72 -12.59 0.11
CA ARG A 66 16.03 -13.30 1.36
C ARG A 66 14.89 -14.26 1.75
N GLU A 67 13.63 -13.83 1.63
CA GLU A 67 12.48 -14.71 1.88
C GLU A 67 12.42 -15.88 0.89
N VAL A 68 12.78 -15.68 -0.38
CA VAL A 68 12.91 -16.77 -1.37
C VAL A 68 13.96 -17.80 -0.94
N GLU A 69 15.13 -17.37 -0.48
CA GLU A 69 16.16 -18.29 0.02
C GLU A 69 15.68 -19.07 1.24
N ILE A 70 14.98 -18.41 2.17
CA ILE A 70 14.36 -19.06 3.34
C ILE A 70 13.34 -20.10 2.90
N CYS A 71 12.45 -19.78 1.95
CA CYS A 71 11.47 -20.72 1.41
C CYS A 71 12.13 -21.95 0.80
N ARG A 72 13.20 -21.76 0.01
CA ARG A 72 13.98 -22.87 -0.57
C ARG A 72 14.59 -23.75 0.51
N LYS A 73 15.19 -23.15 1.54
CA LYS A 73 15.86 -23.88 2.62
C LYS A 73 14.89 -24.69 3.48
N LEU A 74 13.66 -24.19 3.67
CA LEU A 74 12.62 -24.85 4.45
C LEU A 74 11.73 -25.79 3.62
N GLY A 75 11.89 -25.82 2.29
CA GLY A 75 11.06 -26.66 1.41
C GLY A 75 9.58 -26.24 1.35
N ILE A 76 9.30 -24.95 1.53
CA ILE A 76 7.93 -24.39 1.49
C ILE A 76 7.68 -23.59 0.20
N GLY A 77 6.40 -23.32 -0.12
CA GLY A 77 6.03 -22.52 -1.28
C GLY A 77 6.39 -21.03 -1.16
N PHE A 78 6.47 -20.34 -2.30
CA PHE A 78 6.90 -18.93 -2.41
C PHE A 78 5.79 -17.89 -2.25
N HIS A 79 4.67 -18.25 -1.61
CA HIS A 79 3.50 -17.38 -1.50
C HIS A 79 3.80 -16.06 -0.77
N ILE A 80 4.66 -16.09 0.27
CA ILE A 80 5.02 -14.91 1.07
C ILE A 80 5.87 -13.91 0.28
N PRO A 81 7.03 -14.27 -0.31
CA PRO A 81 7.78 -13.32 -1.14
C PRO A 81 6.98 -12.83 -2.36
N PHE A 82 6.12 -13.68 -2.93
CA PHE A 82 5.20 -13.26 -4.00
C PHE A 82 4.20 -12.21 -3.51
N ALA A 83 3.59 -12.42 -2.33
CA ALA A 83 2.67 -11.45 -1.73
C ALA A 83 3.38 -10.13 -1.40
N PHE A 84 4.58 -10.20 -0.83
CA PHE A 84 5.37 -9.02 -0.50
C PHE A 84 5.74 -8.20 -1.75
N ALA A 85 5.95 -8.85 -2.90
CA ALA A 85 6.23 -8.16 -4.16
C ALA A 85 5.10 -7.20 -4.59
N PHE A 86 3.83 -7.43 -4.21
CA PHE A 86 2.74 -6.48 -4.49
C PHE A 86 2.94 -5.17 -3.72
N ALA A 87 3.36 -5.24 -2.44
CA ALA A 87 3.64 -4.05 -1.65
C ALA A 87 4.85 -3.28 -2.19
N ILE A 88 5.91 -3.99 -2.60
CA ILE A 88 7.06 -3.39 -3.30
C ILE A 88 6.61 -2.70 -4.59
N GLY A 89 5.79 -3.37 -5.39
CA GLY A 89 5.23 -2.82 -6.63
C GLY A 89 4.40 -1.57 -6.41
N ALA A 90 3.56 -1.51 -5.36
CA ALA A 90 2.80 -0.33 -5.00
C ALA A 90 3.70 0.84 -4.55
N TYR A 91 4.76 0.57 -3.78
CA TYR A 91 5.76 1.59 -3.44
C TYR A 91 6.48 2.12 -4.69
N LEU A 92 6.98 1.23 -5.55
CA LEU A 92 7.63 1.60 -6.81
C LEU A 92 6.67 2.33 -7.75
N THR A 93 5.37 2.04 -7.67
CA THR A 93 4.36 2.76 -8.43
C THR A 93 4.33 4.24 -8.05
N LEU A 94 4.40 4.54 -6.75
CA LEU A 94 4.36 5.90 -6.20
C LEU A 94 5.64 6.71 -6.47
N VAL A 95 6.81 6.07 -6.40
CA VAL A 95 8.11 6.77 -6.46
C VAL A 95 8.87 6.58 -7.78
N VAL A 96 8.45 5.63 -8.62
CA VAL A 96 9.07 5.36 -9.93
C VAL A 96 8.06 5.46 -11.06
N VAL A 97 7.06 4.57 -11.13
CA VAL A 97 6.20 4.44 -12.31
C VAL A 97 5.43 5.72 -12.59
N ARG A 98 4.65 6.22 -11.62
CA ARG A 98 3.88 7.45 -11.79
C ARG A 98 4.79 8.68 -12.02
N PRO A 99 5.86 8.90 -11.25
CA PRO A 99 6.81 9.98 -11.52
C PRO A 99 7.42 9.94 -12.94
N VAL A 100 7.81 8.77 -13.44
CA VAL A 100 8.33 8.61 -14.81
C VAL A 100 7.26 8.95 -15.85
N LEU A 101 6.02 8.45 -15.67
CA LEU A 101 4.91 8.76 -16.57
C LEU A 101 4.52 10.24 -16.57
N MET A 102 4.79 10.95 -15.48
CA MET A 102 4.57 12.39 -15.35
C MET A 102 5.80 13.24 -15.67
N GLY A 103 6.94 12.61 -15.97
CA GLY A 103 8.17 13.30 -16.41
C GLY A 103 9.03 13.92 -15.31
N ALA A 104 8.76 13.68 -14.02
CA ALA A 104 9.56 14.24 -12.94
C ALA A 104 9.56 13.41 -11.64
N TRP A 105 10.73 13.24 -11.02
CA TRP A 105 10.86 12.56 -9.71
C TRP A 105 10.14 13.30 -8.58
N GLY A 106 9.97 14.62 -8.71
CA GLY A 106 9.24 15.47 -7.76
C GLY A 106 7.77 15.09 -7.54
N HIS A 107 7.21 14.19 -8.36
CA HIS A 107 5.89 13.62 -8.12
C HIS A 107 5.85 12.51 -7.06
N GLY A 108 7.01 12.03 -6.59
CA GLY A 108 7.10 11.12 -5.45
C GLY A 108 6.61 11.78 -4.16
N PHE A 109 6.28 10.98 -3.14
CA PHE A 109 5.86 11.49 -1.84
C PHE A 109 7.07 11.78 -0.93
N PRO A 110 6.99 12.77 -0.01
CA PRO A 110 8.07 13.06 0.93
C PRO A 110 8.19 11.96 2.00
N TYR A 111 9.41 11.70 2.46
CA TYR A 111 9.65 10.78 3.57
C TYR A 111 9.55 11.54 4.91
N GLY A 112 8.33 11.65 5.42
CA GLY A 112 8.04 12.21 6.75
C GLY A 112 6.71 11.73 7.29
N ILE A 113 6.59 11.59 8.62
CA ILE A 113 5.43 10.93 9.23
C ILE A 113 4.14 11.69 8.95
N LEU A 114 4.12 13.02 9.11
CA LEU A 114 2.94 13.82 8.78
C LEU A 114 3.01 14.42 7.36
N SER A 115 4.20 14.79 6.88
CA SER A 115 4.32 15.46 5.57
C SER A 115 3.89 14.58 4.38
N HIS A 116 4.00 13.25 4.47
CA HIS A 116 3.45 12.38 3.43
C HIS A 116 1.91 12.40 3.41
N LEU A 117 1.24 12.68 4.53
CA LEU A 117 -0.21 12.84 4.58
C LEU A 117 -0.65 14.13 3.88
N ASP A 118 0.14 15.20 4.02
CA ASP A 118 -0.09 16.44 3.27
C ASP A 118 0.04 16.20 1.75
N TRP A 119 1.02 15.39 1.33
CA TRP A 119 1.14 14.97 -0.07
C TRP A 119 -0.08 14.18 -0.52
N VAL A 120 -0.53 13.18 0.26
CA VAL A 120 -1.72 12.36 -0.06
C VAL A 120 -2.95 13.26 -0.21
N SER A 121 -3.15 14.18 0.73
CA SER A 121 -4.27 15.13 0.73
C SER A 121 -4.24 16.00 -0.53
N ASN A 122 -3.14 16.69 -0.79
CA ASN A 122 -3.03 17.62 -1.91
C ASN A 122 -3.13 16.91 -3.26
N VAL A 123 -2.48 15.74 -3.44
CA VAL A 123 -2.61 14.95 -4.66
C VAL A 123 -4.05 14.46 -4.85
N GLY A 124 -4.76 14.09 -3.78
CA GLY A 124 -6.18 13.73 -3.86
C GLY A 124 -7.05 14.89 -4.34
N TYR A 125 -6.87 16.08 -3.75
CA TYR A 125 -7.67 17.27 -4.06
C TYR A 125 -7.37 17.91 -5.42
N GLN A 126 -6.22 17.59 -6.05
CA GLN A 126 -5.96 17.95 -7.46
C GLN A 126 -7.04 17.40 -8.41
N PHE A 127 -7.72 16.31 -8.04
CA PHE A 127 -8.80 15.69 -8.81
C PHE A 127 -10.18 16.00 -8.23
N LEU A 128 -10.32 17.12 -7.53
CA LEU A 128 -11.49 17.59 -6.80
C LEU A 128 -11.94 16.63 -5.69
N HIS A 129 -12.52 15.49 -6.05
CA HIS A 129 -13.09 14.53 -5.10
C HIS A 129 -12.57 13.10 -5.37
N PHE A 130 -11.41 12.78 -4.81
CA PHE A 130 -10.70 11.52 -5.08
C PHE A 130 -11.48 10.25 -4.73
N HIS A 131 -12.47 10.34 -3.83
CA HIS A 131 -13.35 9.21 -3.50
C HIS A 131 -14.13 8.64 -4.70
N TYR A 132 -14.30 9.41 -5.78
CA TYR A 132 -14.97 8.95 -7.02
C TYR A 132 -14.01 8.22 -7.98
N ASN A 133 -12.73 8.08 -7.65
CA ASN A 133 -11.81 7.28 -8.45
C ASN A 133 -12.26 5.80 -8.41
N PRO A 134 -12.60 5.17 -9.55
CA PRO A 134 -13.20 3.84 -9.58
C PRO A 134 -12.25 2.75 -9.04
N ALA A 135 -10.95 2.84 -9.35
CA ALA A 135 -9.97 1.90 -8.83
C ALA A 135 -9.70 2.12 -7.33
N HIS A 136 -9.78 3.36 -6.85
CA HIS A 136 -9.68 3.68 -5.43
C HIS A 136 -10.87 3.11 -4.64
N MET A 137 -12.09 3.21 -5.18
CA MET A 137 -13.28 2.59 -4.61
C MET A 137 -13.09 1.06 -4.47
N LEU A 138 -12.64 0.38 -5.54
CA LEU A 138 -12.33 -1.05 -5.49
C LEU A 138 -11.25 -1.37 -4.44
N GLY A 139 -10.16 -0.61 -4.40
CA GLY A 139 -9.09 -0.78 -3.41
C GLY A 139 -9.60 -0.68 -1.98
N ILE A 140 -10.40 0.34 -1.65
CA ILE A 140 -11.03 0.51 -0.34
C ILE A 140 -11.96 -0.67 -0.02
N THR A 141 -12.81 -1.09 -0.96
CA THR A 141 -13.69 -2.24 -0.76
C THR A 141 -12.88 -3.48 -0.39
N PHE A 142 -11.80 -3.78 -1.12
CA PHE A 142 -10.93 -4.91 -0.78
C PHE A 142 -10.24 -4.76 0.58
N PHE A 143 -9.80 -3.56 0.98
CA PHE A 143 -9.26 -3.34 2.33
C PHE A 143 -10.30 -3.61 3.41
N PHE A 144 -11.51 -3.08 3.27
CA PHE A 144 -12.59 -3.32 4.23
C PHE A 144 -12.97 -4.79 4.31
N THR A 145 -13.12 -5.46 3.16
CA THR A 145 -13.43 -6.90 3.11
C THR A 145 -12.28 -7.74 3.68
N THR A 146 -11.02 -7.35 3.48
CA THR A 146 -9.86 -8.03 4.10
C THR A 146 -9.93 -7.94 5.63
N CYS A 147 -10.21 -6.75 6.16
CA CYS A 147 -10.33 -6.53 7.60
C CYS A 147 -11.48 -7.37 8.20
N LEU A 148 -12.64 -7.37 7.54
CA LEU A 148 -13.78 -8.19 7.94
C LEU A 148 -13.45 -9.70 7.90
N ALA A 149 -12.86 -10.17 6.81
CA ALA A 149 -12.50 -11.59 6.68
C ALA A 149 -11.45 -12.01 7.71
N LEU A 150 -10.49 -11.14 8.01
CA LEU A 150 -9.46 -11.38 9.03
C LEU A 150 -10.07 -11.47 10.43
N SER A 151 -10.98 -10.57 10.79
CA SER A 151 -11.64 -10.61 12.10
C SER A 151 -12.49 -11.86 12.24
N MET A 152 -13.27 -12.21 11.22
CA MET A 152 -14.06 -13.44 11.16
C MET A 152 -13.18 -14.69 11.31
N HIS A 153 -12.07 -14.76 10.56
CA HIS A 153 -11.16 -15.90 10.59
C HIS A 153 -10.47 -16.05 11.95
N GLY A 154 -9.89 -14.96 12.48
CA GLY A 154 -9.23 -14.97 13.78
C GLY A 154 -10.19 -15.34 14.91
N SER A 155 -11.40 -14.75 14.91
CA SER A 155 -12.43 -15.09 15.89
C SER A 155 -12.87 -16.55 15.80
N LEU A 156 -13.03 -17.11 14.59
CA LEU A 156 -13.41 -18.51 14.41
C LEU A 156 -12.36 -19.46 14.99
N ILE A 157 -11.09 -19.27 14.63
CA ILE A 157 -10.00 -20.15 15.10
C ILE A 157 -9.85 -20.07 16.61
N LEU A 158 -9.94 -18.87 17.18
CA LEU A 158 -9.87 -18.69 18.63
C LEU A 158 -11.06 -19.32 19.35
N SER A 159 -12.28 -19.23 18.80
CA SER A 159 -13.48 -19.80 19.44
C SER A 159 -13.49 -21.35 19.43
N VAL A 160 -12.94 -21.98 18.38
CA VAL A 160 -12.86 -23.45 18.31
C VAL A 160 -11.71 -24.01 19.14
N THR A 161 -10.61 -23.27 19.27
CA THR A 161 -9.47 -23.68 20.11
C THR A 161 -9.63 -23.31 21.59
N ASN A 162 -10.46 -22.31 21.91
CA ASN A 162 -10.78 -21.87 23.26
C ASN A 162 -12.31 -21.89 23.48
N PRO A 163 -12.92 -23.08 23.55
CA PRO A 163 -14.36 -23.19 23.72
C PRO A 163 -14.81 -22.79 25.13
N GLN A 164 -16.13 -22.86 25.38
CA GLN A 164 -16.68 -22.62 26.71
C GLN A 164 -16.10 -23.58 27.76
N LYS A 165 -16.10 -23.15 29.03
CA LYS A 165 -15.53 -23.94 30.14
C LYS A 165 -16.18 -25.33 30.22
N GLY A 166 -15.34 -26.35 30.25
CA GLY A 166 -15.78 -27.75 30.32
C GLY A 166 -15.95 -28.42 28.95
N GLU A 167 -15.87 -27.67 27.86
CA GLU A 167 -15.94 -28.21 26.51
C GLU A 167 -14.56 -28.62 25.97
N PRO A 168 -14.46 -29.71 25.18
CA PRO A 168 -13.24 -30.04 24.46
C PRO A 168 -13.03 -29.08 23.28
N VAL A 169 -11.77 -28.97 22.82
CA VAL A 169 -11.40 -28.29 21.57
C VAL A 169 -12.32 -28.76 20.43
N LYS A 170 -12.84 -27.81 19.66
CA LYS A 170 -13.80 -28.08 18.58
C LYS A 170 -13.10 -28.53 17.30
N THR A 171 -13.89 -29.00 16.34
CA THR A 171 -13.41 -29.65 15.11
C THR A 171 -13.69 -28.81 13.86
N GLY A 172 -13.14 -29.20 12.72
CA GLY A 172 -13.42 -28.57 11.43
C GLY A 172 -14.90 -28.63 11.01
N GLU A 173 -15.66 -29.62 11.49
CA GLU A 173 -17.12 -29.65 11.30
C GLU A 173 -17.80 -28.49 12.02
N HIS A 174 -17.36 -28.15 13.24
CA HIS A 174 -17.90 -27.02 13.99
C HIS A 174 -17.60 -25.69 13.29
N GLU A 175 -16.39 -25.53 12.74
CA GLU A 175 -16.02 -24.36 11.94
C GLU A 175 -16.98 -24.15 10.75
N ASN A 176 -17.26 -25.23 10.02
CA ASN A 176 -18.13 -25.18 8.85
C ASN A 176 -19.59 -24.96 9.22
N THR A 177 -20.10 -25.67 10.24
CA THR A 177 -21.47 -25.53 10.71
C THR A 177 -21.73 -24.12 11.21
N PHE A 178 -20.82 -23.51 11.96
CA PHE A 178 -20.97 -22.15 12.46
C PHE A 178 -21.31 -21.12 11.35
N PHE A 179 -20.52 -21.09 10.27
CA PHE A 179 -20.79 -20.14 9.18
C PHE A 179 -21.97 -20.55 8.29
N ARG A 180 -22.23 -21.85 8.13
CA ARG A 180 -23.44 -22.33 7.45
C ARG A 180 -24.71 -21.90 8.18
N ASP A 181 -24.71 -21.97 9.50
CA ASP A 181 -25.83 -21.53 10.33
C ASP A 181 -26.01 -20.01 10.28
N LEU A 182 -24.90 -19.26 10.26
CA LEU A 182 -24.94 -17.79 10.30
C LEU A 182 -25.32 -17.15 8.94
N VAL A 183 -24.71 -17.60 7.84
CA VAL A 183 -24.83 -16.96 6.52
C VAL A 183 -25.16 -17.94 5.38
N GLY A 184 -25.48 -19.20 5.69
CA GLY A 184 -25.85 -20.21 4.69
C GLY A 184 -24.67 -20.79 3.90
N TYR A 185 -23.43 -20.42 4.23
CA TYR A 185 -22.23 -20.85 3.48
C TYR A 185 -20.99 -20.91 4.35
N SER A 186 -20.12 -21.89 4.10
CA SER A 186 -18.75 -21.93 4.63
C SER A 186 -17.75 -22.12 3.51
N ILE A 187 -16.75 -21.24 3.45
CA ILE A 187 -15.66 -21.30 2.48
C ILE A 187 -14.62 -22.38 2.80
N GLY A 188 -14.65 -22.93 4.02
CA GLY A 188 -13.72 -23.94 4.51
C GLY A 188 -12.34 -23.41 4.91
N ALA A 189 -11.63 -24.19 5.73
CA ALA A 189 -10.38 -23.78 6.37
C ALA A 189 -9.26 -23.41 5.37
N LEU A 190 -9.04 -24.18 4.31
CA LEU A 190 -8.06 -23.78 3.28
C LEU A 190 -8.56 -22.62 2.42
N GLY A 191 -9.87 -22.56 2.17
CA GLY A 191 -10.50 -21.54 1.34
C GLY A 191 -10.34 -20.13 1.93
N ILE A 192 -10.47 -19.98 3.26
CA ILE A 192 -10.33 -18.68 3.91
C ILE A 192 -8.91 -18.11 3.81
N HIS A 193 -7.86 -18.94 3.83
CA HIS A 193 -6.48 -18.49 3.63
C HIS A 193 -6.25 -18.00 2.19
N ARG A 194 -6.81 -18.71 1.20
CA ARG A 194 -6.76 -18.31 -0.22
C ARG A 194 -7.51 -17.01 -0.45
N LEU A 195 -8.71 -16.89 0.10
CA LEU A 195 -9.52 -15.68 0.04
C LEU A 195 -8.80 -14.50 0.69
N GLY A 196 -8.28 -14.68 1.91
CA GLY A 196 -7.55 -13.63 2.62
C GLY A 196 -6.36 -13.10 1.82
N LEU A 197 -5.57 -13.99 1.22
CA LEU A 197 -4.48 -13.60 0.33
C LEU A 197 -5.00 -12.85 -0.91
N PHE A 198 -6.03 -13.37 -1.58
CA PHE A 198 -6.62 -12.72 -2.74
C PHE A 198 -7.13 -11.30 -2.42
N LEU A 199 -7.88 -11.13 -1.32
CA LEU A 199 -8.43 -9.84 -0.93
C LEU A 199 -7.33 -8.83 -0.63
N ALA A 200 -6.30 -9.24 0.15
CA ALA A 200 -5.19 -8.38 0.50
C ALA A 200 -4.36 -7.96 -0.71
N LEU A 201 -4.03 -8.89 -1.62
CA LEU A 201 -3.30 -8.58 -2.85
C LEU A 201 -4.12 -7.72 -3.80
N SER A 202 -5.44 -7.96 -3.89
CA SER A 202 -6.34 -7.13 -4.69
C SER A 202 -6.39 -5.70 -4.16
N ALA A 203 -6.45 -5.50 -2.83
CA ALA A 203 -6.40 -4.17 -2.24
C ALA A 203 -5.15 -3.40 -2.67
N VAL A 204 -3.96 -4.01 -2.54
CA VAL A 204 -2.68 -3.39 -2.92
C VAL A 204 -2.59 -3.16 -4.43
N PHE A 205 -3.03 -4.12 -5.23
CA PHE A 205 -3.06 -3.99 -6.70
C PHE A 205 -3.92 -2.80 -7.13
N TRP A 206 -5.16 -2.70 -6.64
CA TRP A 206 -6.06 -1.61 -6.99
C TRP A 206 -5.60 -0.25 -6.43
N SER A 207 -4.86 -0.21 -5.32
CA SER A 207 -4.16 1.00 -4.86
C SER A 207 -3.08 1.46 -5.84
N ALA A 208 -2.29 0.54 -6.40
CA ALA A 208 -1.31 0.89 -7.43
C ALA A 208 -2.01 1.40 -8.70
N VAL A 209 -3.06 0.71 -9.16
CA VAL A 209 -3.84 1.13 -10.33
C VAL A 209 -4.44 2.53 -10.13
N CYS A 210 -5.06 2.80 -8.97
CA CYS A 210 -5.78 4.04 -8.74
C CYS A 210 -4.88 5.28 -8.79
N ILE A 211 -3.64 5.17 -8.30
CA ILE A 211 -2.71 6.29 -8.33
C ILE A 211 -2.02 6.43 -9.69
N VAL A 212 -1.76 5.34 -10.41
CA VAL A 212 -1.21 5.38 -11.79
C VAL A 212 -2.15 6.08 -12.74
N ILE A 213 -3.46 5.83 -12.64
CA ILE A 213 -4.43 6.50 -13.51
C ILE A 213 -4.64 7.98 -13.16
N SER A 214 -4.27 8.40 -11.95
CA SER A 214 -4.41 9.78 -11.45
C SER A 214 -3.24 10.67 -11.90
N GLY A 215 -3.41 11.34 -13.03
CA GLY A 215 -2.41 12.18 -13.70
C GLY A 215 -2.06 11.61 -15.07
N PRO A 216 -1.33 10.47 -15.14
CA PRO A 216 -0.94 9.86 -16.41
C PRO A 216 -2.09 9.51 -17.37
N PHE A 217 -3.25 9.07 -16.85
CA PHE A 217 -4.36 8.58 -17.68
C PHE A 217 -5.68 9.34 -17.47
N TRP A 218 -5.75 10.19 -16.47
CA TRP A 218 -6.90 11.05 -16.18
C TRP A 218 -6.43 12.31 -15.46
N THR A 219 -6.90 13.48 -15.89
CA THR A 219 -6.48 14.79 -15.36
C THR A 219 -7.64 15.65 -14.85
N ARG A 220 -8.89 15.25 -15.12
CA ARG A 220 -10.10 15.97 -14.69
C ARG A 220 -10.54 15.53 -13.30
N GLY A 221 -11.61 16.13 -12.78
CA GLY A 221 -12.21 15.67 -11.53
C GLY A 221 -12.65 14.20 -11.63
N TRP A 222 -12.42 13.41 -10.58
CA TRP A 222 -12.86 12.01 -10.57
C TRP A 222 -14.38 11.81 -10.67
N PRO A 223 -15.26 12.70 -10.15
CA PRO A 223 -16.70 12.59 -10.40
C PRO A 223 -17.06 12.62 -11.89
N GLU A 224 -16.37 13.45 -12.68
CA GLU A 224 -16.62 13.60 -14.13
C GLU A 224 -16.25 12.34 -14.91
N TRP A 225 -15.39 11.48 -14.37
CA TRP A 225 -15.09 10.19 -14.99
C TRP A 225 -16.36 9.38 -15.20
N TRP A 226 -17.33 9.44 -14.29
CA TRP A 226 -18.58 8.68 -14.37
C TRP A 226 -19.56 9.19 -15.42
N ASN A 227 -19.28 10.30 -16.12
CA ASN A 227 -20.14 10.78 -17.19
C ASN A 227 -20.24 9.79 -18.36
N TRP A 228 -19.22 8.95 -18.61
CA TRP A 228 -19.33 7.91 -19.64
C TRP A 228 -20.52 6.97 -19.39
N TRP A 229 -20.83 6.70 -18.12
CA TRP A 229 -21.99 5.93 -17.72
C TRP A 229 -23.24 6.78 -17.94
N LEU A 230 -23.30 7.98 -17.35
CA LEU A 230 -24.44 8.91 -17.42
C LEU A 230 -24.89 9.27 -18.84
N GLU A 231 -23.97 9.32 -19.79
CA GLU A 231 -24.18 9.68 -21.20
C GLU A 231 -24.52 8.47 -22.09
N LEU A 232 -24.68 7.26 -21.53
CA LEU A 232 -25.14 6.11 -22.30
C LEU A 232 -26.55 6.38 -22.86
N PRO A 233 -26.82 6.10 -24.16
CA PRO A 233 -28.13 6.31 -24.77
C PRO A 233 -29.10 5.16 -24.43
N LEU A 234 -29.25 4.88 -23.13
CA LEU A 234 -30.06 3.78 -22.58
C LEU A 234 -31.08 4.25 -21.52
N TRP A 235 -31.12 5.56 -21.21
CA TRP A 235 -32.10 6.23 -20.35
C TRP A 235 -32.35 7.68 -20.77
#